data_AF-A0A965NXH3-F1
#
_entry.id   AF-A0A965NXH3-F1
#
_cell.length_a   1.000
_cell.length_b   1.000
_cell.length_c   1.000
_cell.angle_alpha   90.00
_cell.angle_beta   90.00
_cell.angle_gamma   90.00
#
_symmetry.space_group_name_H-M   'P 1'
#
loop_
_entity.id
_entity.type
_entity.pdbx_description
1 polymer ?
#
loop_
_entity_poly.entity_id
_entity_poly.type
_entity_poly.pdbx_seq_one_letter_code
_entity_poly.pdbx_strand_id
1 'polypeptide(L)'
;DGVHMGIFALITLLGSRLNQQKITALNFISTNLVSGIGFFLLSNFAVWLSSDITYAKSIQGLLTCYAAGIPFLKNTLASQFIFSAIFLGSFEYLKNRIPALN
;
A
#
# COMPACT_ATOMS: atom_id res chain seq x y z
N ASP A 1 3.31 0.03 -16.71
CA ASP A 1 2.25 0.89 -17.29
C ASP A 1 2.04 2.14 -16.45
N GLY A 2 1.82 3.29 -17.09
CA GLY A 2 1.78 4.61 -16.44
C GLY A 2 0.73 4.74 -15.32
N VAL A 3 -0.36 3.98 -15.38
CA VAL A 3 -1.40 3.94 -14.35
C VAL A 3 -0.87 3.38 -13.02
N HIS A 4 -0.08 2.31 -13.06
CA HIS A 4 0.51 1.70 -11.87
C HIS A 4 1.56 2.61 -11.24
N MET A 5 2.37 3.27 -12.08
CA MET A 5 3.37 4.25 -11.64
C MET A 5 2.69 5.49 -11.01
N GLY A 6 1.57 5.95 -11.57
CA GLY A 6 0.78 7.04 -11.01
C GLY A 6 0.17 6.72 -9.65
N ILE A 7 -0.39 5.53 -9.48
CA ILE A 7 -0.92 5.06 -8.18
C ILE A 7 0.22 4.94 -7.16
N PHE A 8 1.38 4.41 -7.55
CA PHE A 8 2.55 4.29 -6.67
C PHE A 8 3.07 5.66 -6.22
N ALA A 9 3.15 6.63 -7.14
CA ALA A 9 3.57 8.00 -6.83
C ALA A 9 2.57 8.70 -5.90
N LEU A 10 1.26 8.53 -6.14
CA LEU A 10 0.22 9.13 -5.29
C LEU A 10 0.28 8.59 -3.86
N ILE A 11 0.43 7.28 -3.71
CA ILE A 11 0.52 6.61 -2.39
C ILE A 11 1.79 7.03 -1.66
N THR A 12 2.92 7.14 -2.38
CA THR A 12 4.19 7.59 -1.79
C THR A 12 4.10 9.05 -1.32
N LEU A 13 3.49 9.93 -2.11
CA LEU A 13 3.28 11.34 -1.72
C LEU A 13 2.34 11.48 -0.53
N LEU A 14 1.23 10.74 -0.52
CA LEU A 14 0.30 10.73 0.63
C LEU A 14 0.96 10.17 1.89
N GLY A 15 1.74 9.09 1.76
CA GLY A 15 2.52 8.53 2.86
C GLY A 15 3.53 9.52 3.43
N SER A 16 4.26 10.24 2.56
CA SER A 16 5.26 11.23 3.01
C SER A 16 4.66 12.40 3.79
N ARG A 17 3.44 12.85 3.43
CA ARG A 17 2.74 13.93 4.14
C ARG A 17 2.13 13.47 5.47
N LEU A 18 1.77 12.20 5.59
CA LEU A 18 1.24 11.61 6.83
C LEU A 18 2.34 11.20 7.82
N ASN A 19 3.60 11.17 7.38
CA ASN A 19 4.78 10.73 8.16
C ASN A 19 5.23 11.71 9.26
N GLN A 20 4.36 12.63 9.71
CA GLN A 20 4.60 13.47 10.89
C GLN A 20 4.16 12.77 12.20
N GLN A 21 3.60 11.57 12.10
CA GLN A 21 3.13 10.78 13.24
C GLN A 21 4.32 10.13 13.97
N LYS A 22 4.24 10.08 15.31
CA LYS A 22 5.22 9.33 16.11
C LYS A 22 5.22 7.86 15.68
N ILE A 23 6.41 7.26 15.55
CA ILE A 23 6.58 5.83 15.28
C ILE A 23 6.10 5.06 16.52
N THR A 24 4.86 4.57 16.46
CA THR A 24 4.26 3.69 17.47
C THR A 24 3.80 2.41 16.79
N ALA A 25 3.73 1.31 17.54
CA ALA A 25 3.27 0.02 17.01
C ALA A 25 1.84 0.12 16.42
N LEU A 26 0.97 0.92 17.05
CA LEU A 26 -0.39 1.15 16.57
C LEU A 26 -0.41 1.90 15.24
N ASN A 27 0.35 2.99 15.12
CA ASN A 27 0.47 3.75 13.88
C ASN A 27 1.09 2.92 12.75
N PHE A 28 2.06 2.08 13.07
CA PHE A 28 2.68 1.17 12.10
C PHE A 28 1.68 0.18 11.51
N ILE A 29 0.90 -0.49 12.37
CA ILE A 29 -0.11 -1.47 11.95
C ILE A 29 -1.23 -0.78 11.17
N SER A 30 -1.77 0.33 11.69
CA SER A 30 -2.89 1.03 11.06
C SER A 30 -2.50 1.58 9.69
N THR A 31 -1.32 2.20 9.56
CA THR A 31 -0.84 2.77 8.29
C THR A 31 -0.61 1.68 7.25
N ASN A 32 0.00 0.56 7.62
CA ASN A 32 0.21 -0.57 6.70
C ASN A 32 -1.12 -1.16 6.21
N LEU A 33 -2.08 -1.37 7.11
CA LEU A 33 -3.40 -1.89 6.74
C LEU A 33 -4.16 -0.92 5.83
N VAL A 34 -4.25 0.36 6.21
CA VAL A 34 -4.97 1.37 5.42
C VAL A 34 -4.34 1.52 4.05
N SER A 35 -3.01 1.60 3.96
CA SER A 35 -2.31 1.71 2.68
C SER A 35 -2.47 0.45 1.83
N GLY A 36 -2.36 -0.74 2.42
CA GLY A 36 -2.49 -2.00 1.68
C GLY A 36 -3.90 -2.24 1.14
N ILE A 37 -4.92 -1.98 1.96
CA ILE A 37 -6.33 -2.04 1.55
C ILE A 37 -6.65 -0.95 0.52
N GLY A 38 -6.16 0.27 0.74
CA GLY A 38 -6.33 1.38 -0.19
C GLY A 38 -5.72 1.10 -1.56
N PHE A 39 -4.50 0.57 -1.60
CA PHE A 39 -3.84 0.14 -2.83
C PHE A 39 -4.63 -0.98 -3.52
N PHE A 40 -5.10 -1.98 -2.77
CA PHE A 40 -5.93 -3.07 -3.32
C PHE A 40 -7.20 -2.55 -3.97
N LEU A 41 -7.92 -1.65 -3.30
CA LEU A 41 -9.16 -1.08 -3.83
C LEU A 41 -8.89 -0.24 -5.10
N LEU A 42 -7.93 0.68 -5.02
CA LEU A 42 -7.63 1.60 -6.12
C LEU A 42 -7.04 0.88 -7.35
N SER A 43 -6.14 -0.08 -7.15
CA SER A 43 -5.52 -0.82 -8.27
C SER A 43 -6.53 -1.67 -9.02
N ASN A 44 -7.38 -2.43 -8.31
CA ASN A 44 -8.40 -3.26 -8.95
C ASN A 44 -9.50 -2.40 -9.58
N PHE A 45 -9.88 -1.27 -8.96
CA PHE A 45 -10.79 -0.32 -9.59
C PHE A 45 -10.21 0.27 -10.87
N ALA A 46 -8.92 0.64 -10.87
CA ALA A 46 -8.23 1.15 -12.05
C ALA A 46 -8.14 0.08 -13.16
N VAL A 47 -7.90 -1.19 -12.81
CA VAL A 47 -7.94 -2.31 -13.76
C VAL A 47 -9.35 -2.47 -14.33
N TRP A 48 -10.39 -2.50 -13.51
CA TRP A 48 -11.77 -2.55 -13.99
C TRP A 48 -12.10 -1.36 -14.91
N LEU A 49 -11.63 -0.16 -14.58
CA LEU A 49 -11.83 1.05 -15.39
C LEU A 49 -11.03 1.04 -16.70
N SER A 50 -9.87 0.40 -16.75
CA SER A 50 -9.00 0.36 -17.93
C SER A 50 -9.23 -0.86 -18.84
N SER A 51 -9.83 -1.92 -18.30
CA SER A 51 -9.97 -3.22 -18.98
C SER A 51 -11.37 -3.38 -19.56
N ASP A 52 -11.64 -2.76 -20.70
CA ASP A 52 -12.94 -2.90 -21.39
C ASP A 52 -13.18 -4.32 -21.92
N ILE A 53 -12.10 -5.08 -22.10
CA ILE A 53 -12.09 -6.42 -22.71
C ILE A 53 -12.17 -7.52 -21.65
N THR A 54 -11.55 -7.31 -20.48
CA THR A 54 -11.41 -8.35 -19.45
C THR A 54 -12.56 -8.35 -18.44
N TYR A 55 -13.10 -7.17 -18.10
CA TYR A 55 -14.18 -7.06 -17.13
C TYR A 55 -15.31 -6.17 -17.67
N ALA A 56 -16.54 -6.65 -17.58
CA ALA A 56 -17.71 -5.86 -17.96
C ALA A 56 -17.79 -4.58 -17.12
N LYS A 57 -18.18 -3.45 -17.73
CA LYS A 57 -18.46 -2.17 -17.05
C LYS A 57 -19.77 -2.17 -16.28
N SER A 58 -19.99 -3.22 -15.50
CA SER A 58 -21.11 -3.38 -14.59
C SER A 58 -20.58 -3.64 -13.18
N ILE A 59 -21.46 -3.47 -12.19
CA ILE A 59 -21.16 -3.78 -10.78
C ILE A 59 -20.69 -5.24 -10.65
N GLN A 60 -21.25 -6.15 -11.46
CA GLN A 60 -20.86 -7.56 -11.45
C GLN A 60 -19.41 -7.74 -11.92
N GLY A 61 -18.99 -7.06 -13.00
CA GLY A 61 -17.61 -7.11 -13.47
C GLY A 61 -16.61 -6.51 -12.47
N LEU A 62 -17.02 -5.49 -11.72
CA LEU A 62 -16.21 -4.91 -10.64
C LEU A 62 -16.01 -5.92 -9.50
N LEU A 63 -17.08 -6.61 -9.07
CA LEU A 63 -16.98 -7.65 -8.04
C LEU A 63 -16.09 -8.81 -8.48
N THR A 64 -16.19 -9.23 -9.75
CA THR A 64 -15.30 -10.27 -10.32
C THR A 64 -13.84 -9.82 -10.31
N CYS A 65 -13.55 -8.57 -10.68
CA CYS A 65 -12.20 -8.02 -10.63
C CYS A 65 -11.63 -8.05 -9.20
N TYR A 66 -12.42 -7.62 -8.20
CA TYR A 66 -11.99 -7.68 -6.80
C TYR A 66 -11.79 -9.11 -6.31
N ALA A 67 -12.68 -10.03 -6.64
CA ALA A 67 -12.56 -11.44 -6.26
C ALA A 67 -11.26 -12.06 -6.80
N ALA A 68 -10.91 -11.76 -8.06
CA ALA A 68 -9.66 -12.18 -8.67
C ALA A 68 -8.43 -11.54 -8.00
N GLY A 69 -8.58 -10.35 -7.41
CA GLY A 69 -7.54 -9.64 -6.68
C GLY A 69 -7.24 -10.21 -5.28
N ILE A 70 -8.20 -10.86 -4.62
CA ILE A 70 -8.08 -11.32 -3.20
C ILE A 70 -6.81 -12.15 -2.94
N PRO A 71 -6.41 -13.11 -3.80
CA PRO A 71 -5.19 -13.89 -3.60
C PRO A 71 -3.93 -13.02 -3.52
N PHE A 72 -3.89 -11.91 -4.27
CA PHE A 72 -2.76 -10.98 -4.29
C PHE A 72 -2.70 -10.11 -3.04
N LEU A 73 -3.85 -9.77 -2.45
CA LEU A 73 -3.93 -8.95 -1.24
C LEU A 73 -3.07 -9.51 -0.10
N LYS A 74 -3.09 -10.84 0.09
CA LYS A 74 -2.26 -11.50 1.12
C LYS A 74 -0.77 -11.23 0.92
N ASN A 75 -0.28 -11.41 -0.31
CA ASN A 75 1.13 -11.22 -0.64
C ASN A 75 1.53 -9.74 -0.56
N THR A 76 0.65 -8.84 -0.99
CA THR A 76 0.83 -7.38 -0.86
C THR A 76 0.96 -6.99 0.60
N LEU A 77 0.02 -7.40 1.46
CA LEU A 77 0.10 -7.09 2.89
C LEU A 77 1.36 -7.67 3.53
N ALA A 78 1.66 -8.95 3.28
CA ALA A 78 2.84 -9.60 3.85
C ALA A 78 4.14 -8.88 3.46
N SER A 79 4.34 -8.60 2.18
CA SER A 79 5.52 -7.87 1.70
C SER A 79 5.59 -6.46 2.29
N GLN A 80 4.48 -5.73 2.34
CA GLN A 80 4.42 -4.37 2.87
C GLN A 80 4.79 -4.31 4.36
N PHE A 81 4.29 -5.26 5.18
CA PHE A 81 4.67 -5.38 6.58
C PHE A 81 6.15 -5.73 6.75
N ILE A 82 6.68 -6.68 5.97
CA ILE A 82 8.08 -7.08 6.03
C ILE A 82 8.99 -5.91 5.67
N PHE A 83 8.76 -5.25 4.53
CA PHE A 83 9.58 -4.11 4.11
C PHE A 83 9.50 -2.96 5.12
N SER A 84 8.29 -2.60 5.55
CA SER A 84 8.13 -1.50 6.52
C SER A 84 8.79 -1.82 7.86
N ALA A 85 8.74 -3.08 8.33
CA ALA A 85 9.43 -3.50 9.55
C ALA A 85 10.96 -3.44 9.40
N ILE A 86 11.49 -3.88 8.26
CA ILE A 86 12.94 -3.80 7.98
C ILE A 86 13.38 -2.34 7.96
N PHE A 87 12.70 -1.45 7.23
CA PHE A 87 13.11 -0.05 7.11
C PHE A 87 12.99 0.70 8.43
N LEU A 88 11.86 0.60 9.13
CA LEU A 88 11.66 1.30 10.40
C LEU A 88 12.51 0.69 11.52
N GLY A 89 12.63 -0.64 11.56
CA GLY A 89 13.48 -1.31 12.54
C GLY A 89 14.95 -0.97 12.35
N SER A 90 15.43 -0.92 11.10
CA SER A 90 16.81 -0.49 10.80
C SER A 90 17.03 0.97 11.17
N PHE A 91 16.06 1.84 10.89
CA PHE A 91 16.14 3.26 11.25
C PHE A 91 16.21 3.45 12.78
N GLU A 92 15.32 2.81 13.53
CA GLU A 92 15.30 2.90 14.99
C GLU A 92 16.57 2.30 15.62
N TYR A 93 17.09 1.20 15.06
CA TYR A 93 18.36 0.63 15.48
C TYR A 93 19.54 1.59 15.28
N LEU A 94 19.61 2.23 14.10
CA LEU A 94 20.66 3.20 13.79
C LEU A 94 20.54 4.47 14.63
N LYS A 95 19.31 4.95 14.85
CA LYS A 95 19.03 6.11 15.70
C LYS A 95 19.56 5.92 17.13
N ASN A 96 19.39 4.73 17.70
CA ASN A 96 19.92 4.39 19.02
C ASN A 96 21.47 4.32 19.07
N ARG A 97 22.15 4.23 17.92
CA ARG A 97 23.61 4.09 17.83
C ARG A 97 24.31 5.36 17.37
N ILE A 98 23.60 6.26 16.69
CA ILE A 98 24.14 7.50 16.13
C ILE A 98 23.38 8.68 16.77
N PRO A 99 23.98 9.34 17.79
CA PRO A 99 23.34 10.44 18.52
C PRO A 99 22.90 11.62 17.66
N ALA A 100 23.50 11.79 16.46
CA ALA A 100 23.14 12.84 15.50
C ALA A 100 21.79 12.60 14.79
N LEU A 101 21.19 11.41 14.92
CA LEU A 101 19.89 11.06 14.35
C LEU A 101 18.73 11.21 15.36
N ASN A 102 19.02 11.61 16.60
CA ASN A 102 18.05 11.69 17.68
C ASN A 102 17.29 13.02 17.69
#